data_AF-A0AAE5TYC6-F1
#
_entry.id   AF-A0AAE5TYC6-F1
#
_cell.length_a   1.000
_cell.length_b   1.000
_cell.length_c   1.000
_cell.angle_alpha   90.00
_cell.angle_beta   90.00
_cell.angle_gamma   90.00
#
_symmetry.space_group_name_H-M   'P 1'
#
loop_
_entity.id
_entity.type
_entity.pdbx_description
1 polymer ?
#
loop_
_entity_poly.entity_id
_entity_poly.type
_entity_poly.pdbx_seq_one_letter_code
_entity_poly.pdbx_strand_id
1 'polypeptide(L)' 'MIAEDTDESGTLAQKPVEIAGRAGVHLGTLMTALDGLCRLGYILFERGKYRQPSKITMLPIASKARSQRDIA' A
#
# COMPACT_ATOMS: atom_id res chain seq x y z
N MET A 1 -5.62 -13.45 -5.61
CA MET A 1 -5.04 -12.21 -6.17
C MET A 1 -5.07 -11.14 -5.06
N ILE A 2 -4.05 -10.28 -4.85
CA ILE A 2 -4.02 -9.38 -3.64
C ILE A 2 -5.22 -8.43 -3.57
N ALA A 3 -5.79 -8.05 -4.73
CA ALA A 3 -7.00 -7.22 -4.80
C ALA A 3 -8.29 -7.91 -4.33
N GLU A 4 -8.31 -9.25 -4.19
CA GLU A 4 -9.46 -9.98 -3.64
C GLU A 4 -9.43 -10.03 -2.11
N ASP A 5 -8.27 -9.72 -1.49
CA ASP A 5 -8.06 -9.77 -0.04
C ASP A 5 -8.31 -8.41 0.64
N THR A 6 -8.70 -7.38 -0.12
CA THR A 6 -9.02 -6.06 0.44
C THR A 6 -10.45 -6.02 0.94
N ASP A 7 -10.68 -5.31 2.04
CA ASP A 7 -12.03 -5.01 2.50
C ASP A 7 -12.79 -4.07 1.55
N GLU A 8 -14.04 -3.75 1.88
CA GLU A 8 -14.91 -2.85 1.12
C GLU A 8 -14.32 -1.44 0.92
N SER A 9 -13.31 -1.06 1.72
CA SER A 9 -12.60 0.23 1.62
C SER A 9 -11.33 0.15 0.77
N GLY A 10 -10.99 -1.01 0.22
CA GLY A 10 -9.73 -1.23 -0.49
C GLY A 10 -8.51 -1.32 0.45
N THR A 11 -8.74 -1.69 1.72
CA THR A 11 -7.68 -1.85 2.72
C THR A 11 -7.31 -3.31 2.90
N LEU A 12 -6.01 -3.60 2.84
CA LEU A 12 -5.41 -4.88 3.19
C LEU A 12 -4.72 -4.77 4.56
N ALA A 13 -5.19 -5.53 5.55
CA ALA A 13 -4.59 -5.60 6.88
C ALA A 13 -3.83 -6.92 7.07
N GLN A 14 -2.51 -6.93 6.83
CA GLN A 14 -1.67 -8.13 6.96
C GLN A 14 -0.24 -7.82 7.38
N LYS A 15 0.50 -8.83 7.84
CA LYS A 15 1.93 -8.63 8.10
C LYS A 15 2.67 -8.57 6.76
N PRO A 16 3.61 -7.63 6.56
CA PRO A 16 4.40 -7.55 5.33
C PRO A 16 5.12 -8.84 4.95
N VAL A 17 5.53 -9.65 5.94
CA VAL A 17 6.16 -10.96 5.69
C VAL A 17 5.21 -11.97 5.05
N GLU A 18 3.93 -11.93 5.38
CA GLU A 18 2.90 -12.82 4.81
C GLU A 18 2.60 -12.41 3.36
N ILE A 19 2.54 -11.10 3.09
CA ILE A 19 2.38 -10.56 1.73
C ILE A 19 3.59 -10.94 0.87
N ALA A 20 4.81 -10.78 1.40
CA ALA A 20 6.05 -11.13 0.71
C ALA A 20 6.10 -12.63 0.35
N GLY A 21 5.74 -13.49 1.30
CA GLY A 21 5.68 -14.94 1.08
C GLY A 21 4.69 -15.34 -0.02
N ARG A 22 3.50 -14.73 -0.05
CA ARG A 22 2.48 -15.01 -1.08
C ARG A 22 2.86 -14.46 -2.46
N ALA A 23 3.51 -13.30 -2.51
CA ALA A 23 4.01 -12.70 -3.74
C ALA A 23 5.31 -13.35 -4.24
N GLY A 24 5.94 -14.24 -3.47
CA GLY A 24 7.21 -14.88 -3.83
C GLY A 24 8.39 -13.91 -3.88
N VAL A 25 8.35 -12.82 -3.11
CA VAL A 25 9.40 -11.79 -3.09
C VAL A 25 10.07 -11.69 -1.72
N HIS A 26 11.30 -11.17 -1.70
CA HIS A 26 11.96 -10.85 -0.44
C HIS A 26 11.24 -9.70 0.27
N LEU A 27 11.16 -9.76 1.61
CA LEU A 27 10.53 -8.73 2.43
C LEU A 27 11.14 -7.34 2.19
N GLY A 28 12.47 -7.25 2.04
CA GLY A 28 13.14 -5.98 1.73
C GLY A 28 12.65 -5.36 0.42
N THR A 29 12.55 -6.17 -0.64
CA THR A 29 12.04 -5.75 -1.95
C THR A 29 10.59 -5.27 -1.87
N LEU A 30 9.73 -5.99 -1.14
CA LEU A 30 8.35 -5.58 -0.91
C LEU A 30 8.30 -4.21 -0.21
N MET A 31 9.09 -4.02 0.84
CA MET A 31 9.12 -2.77 1.60
C MET A 31 9.56 -1.59 0.72
N THR A 32 10.56 -1.77 -0.14
CA THR A 32 10.99 -0.74 -1.10
C THR A 32 9.89 -0.41 -2.11
N ALA A 33 9.17 -1.41 -2.62
CA ALA A 33 8.07 -1.20 -3.54
C ALA A 33 6.90 -0.44 -2.89
N LEU A 34 6.52 -0.82 -1.66
CA LEU A 34 5.46 -0.15 -0.89
C LEU A 34 5.83 1.31 -0.58
N ASP A 35 7.08 1.59 -0.21
CA ASP A 35 7.55 2.97 -0.01
C ASP A 35 7.44 3.79 -1.30
N GLY A 36 7.87 3.24 -2.43
CA GLY A 36 7.73 3.87 -3.74
C GLY A 36 6.27 4.19 -4.10
N LEU A 37 5.37 3.22 -3.92
CA LEU A 37 3.93 3.40 -4.19
C LEU A 37 3.28 4.43 -3.26
N CYS A 38 3.70 4.47 -1.99
CA CYS A 38 3.24 5.45 -1.01
C CYS A 38 3.68 6.87 -1.41
N ARG A 39 4.96 7.05 -1.78
CA ARG A 39 5.50 8.33 -2.26
C ARG A 39 4.85 8.81 -3.55
N LEU A 40 4.44 7.88 -4.40
CA LEU A 40 3.72 8.19 -5.64
C LEU A 40 2.23 8.47 -5.42
N GLY A 41 1.71 8.27 -4.20
CA GLY A 41 0.32 8.52 -3.84
C GLY A 41 -0.67 7.46 -4.34
N TYR A 42 -0.18 6.24 -4.66
CA TYR A 42 -1.05 5.13 -5.05
C TYR A 42 -1.64 4.40 -3.85
N ILE A 43 -0.92 4.40 -2.73
CA ILE A 43 -1.34 3.72 -1.50
C ILE A 43 -1.06 4.59 -0.27
N LEU A 44 -1.81 4.36 0.79
CA LEU A 44 -1.42 4.70 2.15
C LEU A 44 -0.85 3.44 2.81
N PHE A 45 0.34 3.55 3.40
CA PHE A 45 0.96 2.43 4.12
C PHE A 45 1.15 2.77 5.60
N GLU A 46 0.39 2.11 6.46
CA GLU A 46 0.51 2.24 7.91
C GLU A 46 1.23 1.02 8.47
N ARG A 47 2.44 1.23 8.99
CA ARG A 47 3.20 0.16 9.62
C ARG A 47 2.57 -0.19 10.97
N GLY A 48 2.18 -1.45 11.14
CA GLY A 48 1.73 -1.97 12.42
C GLY A 48 2.85 -1.88 13.47
N LYS A 49 2.50 -1.58 14.72
CA LYS A 49 3.44 -1.63 15.85
C LYS A 49 3.53 -3.07 16.39
N TYR A 50 4.74 -3.51 16.76
CA TYR A 50 5.02 -4.81 17.36
C TYR A 50 4.39 -6.00 16.60
N ARG A 51 3.30 -6.57 17.14
CA ARG A 51 2.55 -7.76 16.66
C ARG A 51 1.35 -7.39 15.79
N GLN A 52 1.06 -6.10 15.60
CA GLN A 52 -0.08 -5.68 14.80
C GLN A 52 0.22 -5.79 13.30
N PRO A 53 -0.77 -6.21 12.49
CA PRO A 53 -0.62 -6.21 11.04
C PRO A 53 -0.39 -4.79 10.52
N SER A 54 0.33 -4.68 9.40
CA SER A 54 0.41 -3.41 8.67
C SER A 54 -0.84 -3.26 7.82
N LYS A 55 -1.23 -2.00 7.57
CA LYS A 55 -2.36 -1.69 6.70
C LYS A 55 -1.86 -1.06 5.41
N ILE A 56 -2.36 -1.55 4.29
CA ILE A 56 -2.14 -0.99 2.96
C ILE A 56 -3.51 -0.60 2.43
N THR A 57 -3.75 0.69 2.20
CA THR A 57 -5.02 1.17 1.64
C THR A 57 -4.76 1.70 0.24
N MET A 58 -5.52 1.21 -0.75
CA MET A 58 -5.45 1.71 -2.11
C MET A 58 -6.07 3.10 -2.20
N LEU A 59 -5.36 4.06 -2.78
CA LEU A 59 -5.87 5.41 -3.01
C LEU A 59 -6.48 5.50 -4.41
N PRO A 60 -7.63 6.20 -4.58
CA PRO A 60 -8.20 6.45 -5.89
C PRO A 60 -7.21 7.21 -6.77
N ILE A 61 -6.91 6.69 -7.97
CA ILE A 61 -5.98 7.30 -8.95
C ILE A 61 -6.40 8.75 -9.31
N ALA A 62 -7.69 9.07 -9.16
CA ALA A 62 -8.24 10.41 -9.36
C ALA A 62 -7.68 11.49 -8.40
N SER A 63 -6.97 11.13 -7.33
CA SER A 63 -6.39 12.09 -6.37
C SER A 63 -5.27 12.96 -6.97
N LYS A 64 -4.60 12.51 -8.04
CA LYS A 64 -3.56 13.31 -8.74
C LYS A 64 -4.10 14.40 -9.67
N ALA A 65 -5.34 14.29 -10.14
CA ALA A 65 -5.89 15.28 -11.06
C ALA A 65 -6.17 16.65 -10.41
N ARG A 66 -6.11 16.74 -9.07
CA ARG A 66 -6.42 17.98 -8.34
C ARG A 66 -5.20 18.74 -7.82
N SER A 67 -4.02 18.10 -7.69
CA SER A 67 -2.82 18.77 -7.13
C SER A 67 -1.89 19.41 -8.18
N GLN A 68 -2.16 19.24 -9.48
CA GLN A 68 -1.39 19.88 -10.57
C GLN A 68 -2.05 21.15 -11.12
N ARG A 69 -3.25 21.53 -10.66
CA ARG A 69 -3.97 22.72 -11.16
C ARG A 69 -3.80 23.99 -10.33
N ASP A 70 -3.10 23.93 -9.19
CA ASP A 70 -2.87 25.11 -8.32
C ASP A 70 -1.43 25.68 -8.43
N ILE A 71 -0.72 25.36 -9.52
CA ILE A 71 0.54 26.04 -9.89
C ILE A 71 0.47 26.35 -11.39
N ALA A 72 -0.35 27.32 -11.77
CA ALA A 72 -0.28 28.05 -13.03
C ALA A 72 -0.94 29.42 -12.87
#